data_AF-A0A0W0YCN4-F1
#
_entry.id   AF-A0A0W0YCN4-F1
#
_cell.length_a   1.000
_cell.length_b   1.000
_cell.length_c   1.000
_cell.angle_alpha   90.00
_cell.angle_beta   90.00
_cell.angle_gamma   90.00
#
_symmetry.space_group_name_H-M   'P 1'
#
loop_
_entity.id
_entity.type
_entity.pdbx_description
1 polymer ?
#
loop_
_entity_poly.entity_id
_entity_poly.type
_entity_poly.pdbx_seq_one_letter_code
_entity_poly.pdbx_strand_id
1 'polypeptide(L)'
;MVFSFEDKIEPIRSKLFIKLAENIEVESDAWSRLILLIKNQITEGNQHGKILGLILYASIIPERRDDFFNDICSELVKLTSDEFNYTFTSTIVSLLKDIIPGYENKVMDFLHKNNKKSDISKQGSILGLPSEKTSVVINEMKARESLEEQRNKHSDAEQLRKTLVGAIDEYLRWRDNKSTEKDYKQSSGYFTWLRHYTDFGKNRADDLKNELNKAQDLNTMIDVLQKHFSNNSRLNNHSLDSYLVRALYKDFNQFKSIVNFEHLLIRGDTQANREWIRDELLRDVLKKETKKDLNVRLERPQVEQQGRSTLPNKTKAQINIMRIPANEREENILAVYIVLKNDELLKNQEGSVPELVKEIREIVGKLNPSKEGDIANAIIEIKRKIGESRESQYSENAQSLIEAFAKPSCCDFQKIRAALSTNPAMDQIMNPVRVGMELN
;
A
#
# COMPACT_ATOMS: atom_id res chain seq x y z
N MET A 1 -32.75 -14.31 -57.49
CA MET A 1 -31.51 -14.65 -56.75
C MET A 1 -31.74 -14.14 -55.33
N VAL A 2 -32.01 -15.04 -54.40
CA VAL A 2 -32.41 -14.73 -53.02
C VAL A 2 -31.12 -14.60 -52.21
N PHE A 3 -30.80 -13.40 -51.73
CA PHE A 3 -29.67 -13.19 -50.82
C PHE A 3 -30.05 -13.73 -49.43
N SER A 4 -29.41 -14.81 -49.03
CA SER A 4 -29.55 -15.43 -47.70
C SER A 4 -28.85 -14.58 -46.65
N PHE A 5 -29.55 -14.29 -45.56
CA PHE A 5 -29.09 -13.51 -44.39
C PHE A 5 -28.35 -14.41 -43.40
N GLU A 6 -27.03 -14.59 -43.59
CA GLU A 6 -26.10 -14.99 -42.51
C GLU A 6 -24.74 -14.29 -42.73
N ASP A 7 -24.59 -13.11 -42.12
CA ASP A 7 -23.41 -12.43 -41.56
C ASP A 7 -22.07 -12.30 -42.31
N LYS A 8 -21.95 -12.65 -43.59
CA LYS A 8 -20.73 -12.31 -44.38
C LYS A 8 -21.08 -11.77 -45.75
N ILE A 9 -20.94 -10.45 -45.93
CA ILE A 9 -20.96 -9.84 -47.25
C ILE A 9 -19.72 -10.30 -48.00
N GLU A 10 -19.95 -11.11 -49.04
CA GLU A 10 -18.87 -11.60 -49.91
C GLU A 10 -18.25 -10.46 -50.72
N PRO A 11 -16.94 -10.53 -51.03
CA PRO A 11 -16.27 -9.57 -51.89
C PRO A 11 -16.93 -9.50 -53.28
N ILE A 12 -17.37 -8.30 -53.69
CA ILE A 12 -17.94 -8.09 -55.02
C ILE A 12 -16.84 -7.86 -56.05
N ARG A 13 -16.98 -8.44 -57.24
CA ARG A 13 -16.09 -8.15 -58.38
C ARG A 13 -16.38 -6.75 -58.92
N SER A 14 -15.34 -5.98 -59.24
CA SER A 14 -15.43 -4.61 -59.76
C SER A 14 -16.42 -4.44 -60.93
N LYS A 15 -16.43 -5.36 -61.91
CA LYS A 15 -17.38 -5.32 -63.03
C LYS A 15 -18.84 -5.46 -62.59
N LEU A 16 -19.10 -6.30 -61.59
CA LEU A 16 -20.44 -6.49 -61.04
C LEU A 16 -20.85 -5.29 -60.20
N PHE A 17 -19.93 -4.75 -59.39
CA PHE A 17 -20.15 -3.52 -58.63
C PHE A 17 -20.58 -2.37 -59.55
N ILE A 18 -19.82 -2.08 -60.61
CA ILE A 18 -20.15 -0.99 -61.55
C ILE A 18 -21.57 -1.16 -62.10
N LYS A 19 -21.89 -2.36 -62.60
CA LYS A 19 -23.20 -2.64 -63.19
C LYS A 19 -24.35 -2.42 -62.21
N LEU A 20 -24.17 -2.79 -60.95
CA LEU A 20 -25.20 -2.59 -59.92
C LEU A 20 -25.25 -1.12 -59.47
N ALA A 21 -24.10 -0.49 -59.25
CA ALA A 21 -23.99 0.87 -58.73
C ALA A 21 -24.57 1.93 -59.66
N GLU A 22 -24.45 1.75 -60.98
CA GLU A 22 -25.06 2.65 -61.99
C GLU A 22 -26.59 2.67 -61.95
N ASN A 23 -27.22 1.65 -61.35
CA ASN A 23 -28.67 1.53 -61.25
C ASN A 23 -29.20 1.94 -59.86
N ILE A 24 -28.34 2.47 -58.98
CA ILE A 24 -28.71 2.91 -57.64
C ILE A 24 -28.54 4.42 -57.56
N GLU A 25 -29.61 5.10 -57.18
CA GLU A 25 -29.59 6.54 -56.92
C GLU A 25 -29.09 6.79 -55.49
N VAL A 26 -27.97 7.51 -55.39
CA VAL A 26 -27.38 7.92 -54.11
C VAL A 26 -27.13 9.42 -54.17
N GLU A 27 -27.66 10.16 -53.20
CA GLU A 27 -27.49 11.61 -53.08
C GLU A 27 -26.07 11.98 -52.60
N SER A 28 -25.07 11.71 -53.43
CA SER A 28 -23.66 12.03 -53.16
C SER A 28 -22.85 12.04 -54.46
N ASP A 29 -22.16 13.15 -54.75
CA ASP A 29 -21.23 13.23 -55.89
C ASP A 29 -20.06 12.24 -55.75
N ALA A 30 -19.73 11.84 -54.52
CA ALA A 30 -18.70 10.84 -54.27
C ALA A 30 -19.10 9.44 -54.79
N TRP A 31 -20.40 9.13 -54.90
CA TRP A 31 -20.89 7.90 -55.51
C TRP A 31 -20.50 7.80 -56.98
N SER A 32 -20.77 8.85 -57.75
CA SER A 32 -20.39 8.95 -59.16
C SER A 32 -18.87 8.88 -59.35
N ARG A 33 -18.10 9.56 -58.47
CA ARG A 33 -16.63 9.48 -58.48
C ARG A 33 -16.11 8.08 -58.19
N LEU A 34 -16.72 7.36 -57.24
CA LEU A 34 -16.37 5.97 -56.92
C LEU A 34 -16.58 5.05 -58.12
N ILE A 35 -17.73 5.16 -58.79
CA ILE A 35 -18.03 4.37 -59.99
C ILE A 35 -16.99 4.65 -61.09
N LEU A 36 -16.66 5.91 -61.34
CA LEU A 36 -15.67 6.30 -62.34
C LEU A 36 -14.27 5.79 -61.99
N LEU A 37 -13.88 5.87 -60.71
CA LEU A 37 -12.58 5.39 -60.23
C LEU A 37 -12.42 3.88 -60.51
N ILE A 38 -13.42 3.08 -60.17
CA ILE A 38 -13.40 1.62 -60.37
C ILE A 38 -13.49 1.23 -61.85
N LYS A 39 -14.15 2.04 -62.70
CA LYS A 39 -14.13 1.85 -64.16
C LYS A 39 -12.73 2.04 -64.75
N ASN A 40 -12.00 3.05 -64.27
CA ASN A 40 -10.69 3.41 -64.81
C ASN A 40 -9.58 2.48 -64.32
N GLN A 41 -9.71 1.93 -63.12
CA GLN A 41 -8.78 0.93 -62.57
C GLN A 41 -9.57 -0.22 -61.97
N ILE A 42 -9.70 -1.30 -62.75
CA ILE A 42 -10.31 -2.55 -62.29
C ILE A 42 -9.46 -3.08 -61.14
N THR A 43 -10.01 -3.06 -59.94
CA THR A 43 -9.41 -3.72 -58.78
C THR A 43 -9.90 -5.16 -58.72
N GLU A 44 -8.97 -6.10 -58.64
CA GLU A 44 -9.27 -7.53 -58.41
C GLU A 44 -8.89 -7.98 -56.99
N GLY A 45 -8.51 -7.03 -56.13
CA GLY A 45 -8.19 -7.28 -54.73
C GLY A 45 -9.41 -7.71 -53.92
N ASN A 46 -9.27 -8.79 -53.15
CA ASN A 46 -10.30 -9.32 -52.24
C ASN A 46 -10.80 -8.21 -51.27
N GLN A 47 -9.90 -7.37 -50.77
CA GLN A 47 -10.23 -6.34 -49.80
C GLN A 47 -11.03 -5.17 -50.39
N HIS A 48 -10.66 -4.67 -51.58
CA HIS A 48 -11.46 -3.67 -52.31
C HIS A 48 -12.85 -4.18 -52.61
N GLY A 49 -12.96 -5.44 -53.08
CA GLY A 49 -14.25 -6.08 -53.33
C GLY A 49 -15.11 -6.17 -52.07
N LYS A 50 -14.52 -6.43 -50.90
CA LYS A 50 -15.26 -6.45 -49.63
C LYS A 50 -15.80 -5.06 -49.26
N ILE A 51 -14.97 -4.02 -49.38
CA ILE A 51 -15.38 -2.63 -49.11
C ILE A 51 -16.50 -2.21 -50.07
N LEU A 52 -16.33 -2.48 -51.37
CA LEU A 52 -17.34 -2.18 -52.39
C LEU A 52 -18.66 -2.91 -52.13
N GLY A 53 -18.61 -4.16 -51.68
CA GLY A 53 -19.80 -4.94 -51.32
C GLY A 53 -20.54 -4.33 -50.11
N LEU A 54 -19.80 -3.97 -49.06
CA LEU A 54 -20.36 -3.31 -47.88
C LEU A 54 -21.02 -1.98 -48.23
N ILE A 55 -20.36 -1.16 -49.04
CA ILE A 55 -20.90 0.14 -49.47
C ILE A 55 -22.13 -0.06 -50.34
N LEU A 56 -22.09 -0.97 -51.31
CA LEU A 56 -23.23 -1.25 -52.16
C LEU A 56 -24.45 -1.67 -51.33
N TYR A 57 -24.24 -2.54 -50.34
CA TYR A 57 -25.30 -2.96 -49.43
C TYR A 57 -25.86 -1.78 -48.61
N ALA A 58 -24.98 -0.95 -48.03
CA ALA A 58 -25.33 0.25 -47.28
C ALA A 58 -26.05 1.31 -48.15
N SER A 59 -25.81 1.33 -49.46
CA SER A 59 -26.51 2.19 -50.42
C SER A 59 -27.89 1.64 -50.80
N ILE A 60 -28.07 0.31 -50.90
CA ILE A 60 -29.36 -0.32 -51.23
C ILE A 60 -30.33 -0.31 -50.05
N ILE A 61 -29.81 -0.47 -48.82
CA ILE A 61 -30.62 -0.54 -47.60
C ILE A 61 -30.15 0.56 -46.62
N PRO A 62 -30.58 1.82 -46.81
CA PRO A 62 -30.16 2.95 -46.00
C PRO A 62 -30.37 2.75 -44.49
N GLU A 63 -31.42 2.02 -44.10
CA GLU A 63 -31.78 1.76 -42.71
C GLU A 63 -30.74 0.91 -41.98
N ARG A 64 -29.89 0.18 -42.72
CA ARG A 64 -28.84 -0.69 -42.17
C ARG A 64 -27.43 -0.12 -42.33
N ARG A 65 -27.27 1.14 -42.75
CA ARG A 65 -25.95 1.78 -42.91
C ARG A 65 -25.09 1.68 -41.65
N ASP A 66 -25.72 1.80 -40.49
CA ASP A 66 -25.05 1.75 -39.19
C ASP A 66 -24.50 0.36 -38.85
N ASP A 67 -25.16 -0.71 -39.31
CA ASP A 67 -24.75 -2.09 -39.04
C ASP A 67 -23.38 -2.40 -39.66
N PHE A 68 -23.09 -1.81 -40.82
CA PHE A 68 -21.87 -2.08 -41.59
C PHE A 68 -20.81 -0.99 -41.45
N PHE A 69 -21.11 0.12 -40.75
CA PHE A 69 -20.19 1.24 -40.62
C PHE A 69 -18.83 0.83 -40.03
N ASN A 70 -18.86 0.08 -38.92
CA ASN A 70 -17.65 -0.38 -38.24
C ASN A 70 -16.85 -1.36 -39.11
N ASP A 71 -17.53 -2.18 -39.92
CA ASP A 71 -16.87 -3.11 -40.85
C ASP A 71 -16.19 -2.37 -41.99
N ILE A 72 -16.85 -1.35 -42.55
CA ILE A 72 -16.27 -0.50 -43.60
C ILE A 72 -15.03 0.21 -43.04
N CYS A 73 -15.14 0.86 -41.88
CA CYS A 73 -14.00 1.51 -41.23
C CYS A 73 -12.85 0.53 -40.96
N SER A 74 -13.16 -0.67 -40.46
CA SER A 74 -12.17 -1.71 -40.17
C SER A 74 -11.43 -2.20 -41.42
N GLU A 75 -12.09 -2.27 -42.57
CA GLU A 75 -11.43 -2.65 -43.82
C GLU A 75 -10.62 -1.50 -44.44
N LEU A 76 -11.11 -0.26 -44.35
CA LEU A 76 -10.38 0.91 -44.86
C LEU A 76 -9.03 1.11 -44.15
N VAL A 77 -8.99 0.99 -42.82
CA VAL A 77 -7.75 1.21 -42.04
C VAL A 77 -6.66 0.15 -42.30
N LYS A 78 -7.02 -0.98 -42.92
CA LYS A 78 -6.10 -2.08 -43.26
C LYS A 78 -5.46 -1.92 -44.66
N LEU A 79 -5.98 -1.03 -45.51
CA LEU A 79 -5.45 -0.85 -46.86
C LEU A 79 -3.99 -0.34 -46.82
N THR A 80 -3.18 -0.79 -47.78
CA THR A 80 -1.81 -0.33 -47.96
C THR A 80 -1.78 1.12 -48.44
N SER A 81 -0.75 1.87 -48.06
CA SER A 81 -0.58 3.26 -48.45
C SER A 81 0.04 3.41 -49.84
N ASP A 82 -0.71 3.03 -50.87
CA ASP A 82 -0.42 3.34 -52.28
C ASP A 82 -1.36 4.44 -52.82
N GLU A 83 -0.99 5.03 -53.96
CA GLU A 83 -1.69 6.17 -54.56
C GLU A 83 -3.16 5.86 -54.89
N PHE A 84 -3.42 4.63 -55.35
CA PHE A 84 -4.77 4.19 -55.65
C PHE A 84 -5.60 4.07 -54.36
N ASN A 85 -5.08 3.39 -53.33
CA ASN A 85 -5.77 3.21 -52.06
C ASN A 85 -6.03 4.54 -51.34
N TYR A 86 -5.14 5.52 -51.48
CA TYR A 86 -5.36 6.86 -50.97
C TYR A 86 -6.60 7.51 -51.63
N THR A 87 -6.64 7.49 -52.96
CA THR A 87 -7.74 8.07 -53.74
C THR A 87 -9.05 7.32 -53.50
N PHE A 88 -8.99 5.99 -53.47
CA PHE A 88 -10.12 5.11 -53.17
C PHE A 88 -10.68 5.41 -51.77
N THR A 89 -9.84 5.40 -50.75
CA THR A 89 -10.24 5.66 -49.36
C THR A 89 -10.82 7.06 -49.20
N SER A 90 -10.18 8.09 -49.77
CA SER A 90 -10.69 9.47 -49.73
C SER A 90 -12.08 9.59 -50.39
N THR A 91 -12.30 8.88 -51.49
CA THR A 91 -13.60 8.84 -52.17
C THR A 91 -14.65 8.14 -51.31
N ILE A 92 -14.31 7.01 -50.69
CA ILE A 92 -15.22 6.31 -49.77
C ILE A 92 -15.55 7.17 -48.56
N VAL A 93 -14.56 7.80 -47.92
CA VAL A 93 -14.78 8.66 -46.76
C VAL A 93 -15.69 9.84 -47.12
N SER A 94 -15.50 10.44 -48.29
CA SER A 94 -16.39 11.50 -48.78
C SER A 94 -17.83 11.00 -48.94
N LEU A 95 -18.00 9.82 -49.55
CA LEU A 95 -19.32 9.18 -49.68
C LEU A 95 -19.96 8.93 -48.32
N LEU A 96 -19.21 8.35 -47.36
CA LEU A 96 -19.73 8.06 -46.03
C LEU A 96 -20.12 9.34 -45.27
N LYS A 97 -19.40 10.44 -45.45
CA LYS A 97 -19.76 11.75 -44.88
C LYS A 97 -21.09 12.27 -45.42
N ASP A 98 -21.37 12.03 -46.69
CA ASP A 98 -22.62 12.46 -47.32
C ASP A 98 -23.82 11.59 -46.87
N ILE A 99 -23.60 10.27 -46.74
CA ILE A 99 -24.71 9.31 -46.53
C ILE A 99 -24.93 8.87 -45.07
N ILE A 100 -24.01 9.17 -44.15
CA ILE A 100 -24.08 8.78 -42.73
C ILE A 100 -24.22 10.02 -41.84
N PRO A 101 -25.40 10.23 -41.23
CA PRO A 101 -25.61 11.31 -40.26
C PRO A 101 -24.64 11.19 -39.08
N GLY A 102 -23.97 12.31 -38.75
CA GLY A 102 -23.03 12.35 -37.63
C GLY A 102 -21.77 11.50 -37.84
N TYR A 103 -21.35 11.28 -39.09
CA TYR A 103 -20.17 10.50 -39.49
C TYR A 103 -18.98 10.65 -38.52
N GLU A 104 -18.56 11.89 -38.24
CA GLU A 104 -17.38 12.15 -37.40
C GLU A 104 -17.53 11.61 -35.97
N ASN A 105 -18.72 11.70 -35.39
CA ASN A 105 -18.98 11.16 -34.05
C ASN A 105 -18.93 9.63 -34.07
N LYS A 106 -19.47 9.00 -35.11
CA LYS A 106 -19.40 7.55 -35.30
C LYS A 106 -17.96 7.07 -35.51
N VAL A 107 -17.13 7.83 -36.25
CA VAL A 107 -15.69 7.55 -36.36
C VAL A 107 -15.01 7.66 -34.99
N MET A 108 -15.31 8.68 -34.20
CA MET A 108 -14.77 8.79 -32.84
C MET A 108 -15.15 7.57 -31.98
N ASP A 109 -16.42 7.13 -32.02
CA ASP A 109 -16.87 5.92 -31.31
C ASP A 109 -16.16 4.65 -31.78
N PHE A 110 -15.93 4.50 -33.09
CA PHE A 110 -15.17 3.41 -33.67
C PHE A 110 -13.72 3.41 -33.15
N LEU A 111 -13.07 4.58 -33.14
CA LEU A 111 -11.70 4.75 -32.65
C LEU A 111 -11.60 4.44 -31.15
N HIS A 112 -12.61 4.79 -30.34
CA HIS A 112 -12.66 4.46 -28.92
C HIS A 112 -12.72 2.95 -28.64
N LYS A 113 -13.50 2.19 -29.42
CA LYS A 113 -13.82 0.79 -29.10
C LYS A 113 -12.81 -0.20 -29.63
N ASN A 114 -12.21 0.07 -30.79
CA ASN A 114 -11.52 -0.97 -31.57
C ASN A 114 -10.01 -0.78 -31.70
N ASN A 115 -9.45 0.28 -31.12
CA ASN A 115 -8.07 0.68 -31.42
C ASN A 115 -7.17 0.86 -30.21
N LYS A 116 -5.90 0.53 -30.43
CA LYS A 116 -4.83 0.94 -29.53
C LYS A 116 -4.61 2.44 -29.67
N LYS A 117 -4.35 3.09 -28.55
CA LYS A 117 -4.04 4.52 -28.47
C LYS A 117 -2.96 4.99 -29.44
N SER A 118 -1.97 4.14 -29.73
CA SER A 118 -0.89 4.41 -30.69
C SER A 118 -1.37 4.61 -32.12
N ASP A 119 -2.51 4.03 -32.48
CA ASP A 119 -2.95 3.92 -33.87
C ASP A 119 -4.00 4.97 -34.23
N ILE A 120 -4.53 5.70 -33.23
CA ILE A 120 -5.67 6.63 -33.37
C ILE A 120 -5.37 7.75 -34.35
N SER A 121 -4.19 8.39 -34.26
CA SER A 121 -3.84 9.49 -35.17
C SER A 121 -3.77 9.03 -36.62
N LYS A 122 -3.18 7.85 -36.86
CA LYS A 122 -3.07 7.26 -38.20
C LYS A 122 -4.43 6.88 -38.76
N GLN A 123 -5.21 6.13 -37.98
CA GLN A 123 -6.51 5.65 -38.43
C GLN A 123 -7.54 6.77 -38.55
N GLY A 124 -7.53 7.75 -37.64
CA GLY A 124 -8.36 8.95 -37.74
C GLY A 124 -8.08 9.73 -39.01
N SER A 125 -6.81 9.86 -39.41
CA SER A 125 -6.43 10.48 -40.69
C SER A 125 -6.96 9.69 -41.91
N ILE A 126 -6.83 8.36 -41.90
CA ILE A 126 -7.38 7.49 -42.96
C ILE A 126 -8.90 7.66 -43.09
N LEU A 127 -9.59 7.79 -41.96
CA LEU A 127 -11.05 8.00 -41.90
C LEU A 127 -11.45 9.48 -42.04
N GLY A 128 -10.52 10.36 -42.42
CA GLY A 128 -10.79 11.78 -42.67
C GLY A 128 -11.34 12.55 -41.46
N LEU A 129 -10.95 12.16 -40.25
CA LEU A 129 -11.26 12.85 -39.00
C LEU A 129 -10.19 13.95 -38.76
N PRO A 130 -10.61 15.20 -38.42
CA PRO A 130 -9.66 16.28 -38.11
C PRO A 130 -8.70 15.95 -36.96
N SER A 131 -7.51 16.54 -36.98
CA SER A 131 -6.47 16.35 -35.95
C SER A 131 -6.94 16.79 -34.56
N GLU A 132 -7.81 17.79 -34.48
CA GLU A 132 -8.41 18.27 -33.22
C GLU A 132 -9.29 17.18 -32.61
N LYS A 133 -10.13 16.51 -33.42
CA LYS A 133 -11.02 15.44 -32.95
C LYS A 133 -10.26 14.17 -32.58
N THR A 134 -9.23 13.80 -33.34
CA THR A 134 -8.35 12.67 -32.94
C THR A 134 -7.64 12.95 -31.61
N SER A 135 -7.24 14.20 -31.36
CA SER A 135 -6.66 14.61 -30.08
C SER A 135 -7.64 14.49 -28.91
N VAL A 136 -8.93 14.80 -29.12
CA VAL A 136 -9.99 14.59 -28.13
C VAL A 136 -10.09 13.12 -27.74
N VAL A 137 -10.20 12.20 -28.73
CA VAL A 137 -10.27 10.75 -28.48
C VAL A 137 -9.06 10.26 -27.67
N ILE A 138 -7.85 10.70 -28.04
CA ILE A 138 -6.61 10.33 -27.33
C ILE A 138 -6.63 10.81 -25.87
N ASN A 139 -7.08 12.04 -25.62
CA ASN A 139 -7.12 12.62 -24.28
C ASN A 139 -8.18 11.95 -23.40
N GLU A 140 -9.35 11.62 -23.97
CA GLU A 140 -10.38 10.86 -23.26
C GLU A 140 -9.90 9.45 -22.89
N MET A 141 -9.19 8.76 -23.79
CA MET A 141 -8.62 7.45 -23.48
C MET A 141 -7.55 7.54 -22.38
N LYS A 142 -6.69 8.58 -22.40
CA LYS A 142 -5.74 8.86 -21.31
C LYS A 142 -6.46 9.07 -19.97
N ALA A 143 -7.54 9.85 -19.97
CA ALA A 143 -8.29 10.12 -18.75
C ALA A 143 -8.91 8.83 -18.18
N ARG A 144 -9.46 7.96 -19.04
CA ARG A 144 -10.00 6.65 -18.63
C ARG A 144 -8.92 5.74 -18.07
N GLU A 145 -7.77 5.62 -18.74
CA GLU A 145 -6.61 4.85 -18.25
C GLU A 145 -6.19 5.33 -16.86
N SER A 146 -6.09 6.65 -16.66
CA SER A 146 -5.70 7.24 -15.37
C SER A 146 -6.74 6.97 -14.26
N LEU A 147 -8.04 7.07 -14.58
CA LEU A 147 -9.12 6.77 -13.63
C LEU A 147 -9.14 5.29 -13.24
N GLU A 148 -8.92 4.40 -14.19
CA GLU A 148 -8.84 2.95 -13.94
C GLU A 148 -7.64 2.60 -13.06
N GLU A 149 -6.48 3.22 -13.31
CA GLU A 149 -5.29 3.07 -12.45
C GLU A 149 -5.56 3.57 -11.02
N GLN A 150 -6.22 4.71 -10.86
CA GLN A 150 -6.61 5.23 -9.54
C GLN A 150 -7.58 4.29 -8.82
N ARG A 151 -8.58 3.76 -9.54
CA ARG A 151 -9.56 2.81 -8.98
C ARG A 151 -8.89 1.52 -8.52
N ASN A 152 -7.94 1.00 -9.30
CA ASN A 152 -7.18 -0.19 -8.94
C ASN A 152 -6.33 0.06 -7.68
N LYS A 153 -5.62 1.20 -7.60
CA LYS A 153 -4.85 1.57 -6.41
C LYS A 153 -5.72 1.72 -5.15
N HIS A 154 -6.92 2.27 -5.29
CA HIS A 154 -7.88 2.36 -4.17
C HIS A 154 -8.36 0.98 -3.71
N SER A 155 -8.68 0.09 -4.67
CA SER A 155 -9.05 -1.30 -4.37
C SER A 155 -7.93 -2.05 -3.64
N ASP A 156 -6.68 -1.87 -4.08
CA ASP A 156 -5.52 -2.48 -3.44
C ASP A 156 -5.32 -1.97 -2.01
N ALA A 157 -5.51 -0.66 -1.77
CA ALA A 157 -5.43 -0.06 -0.44
C ALA A 157 -6.52 -0.59 0.51
N GLU A 158 -7.76 -0.70 0.04
CA GLU A 158 -8.87 -1.24 0.84
C GLU A 158 -8.60 -2.69 1.25
N GLN A 159 -8.11 -3.48 0.31
CA GLN A 159 -7.79 -4.88 0.54
C GLN A 159 -6.60 -5.06 1.49
N LEU A 160 -5.53 -4.28 1.32
CA LEU A 160 -4.38 -4.28 2.23
C LEU A 160 -4.83 -3.95 3.66
N ARG A 161 -5.65 -2.90 3.82
CA ARG A 161 -6.22 -2.51 5.12
C ARG A 161 -6.98 -3.67 5.75
N LYS A 162 -7.87 -4.30 5.00
CA LYS A 162 -8.67 -5.44 5.49
C LYS A 162 -7.79 -6.59 5.97
N THR A 163 -6.76 -6.95 5.21
CA THR A 163 -5.83 -8.02 5.58
C THR A 163 -5.04 -7.68 6.85
N LEU A 164 -4.48 -6.48 6.93
CA LEU A 164 -3.66 -6.06 8.08
C LEU A 164 -4.48 -5.85 9.35
N VAL A 165 -5.64 -5.20 9.25
CA VAL A 165 -6.56 -5.04 10.38
C VAL A 165 -7.07 -6.41 10.86
N GLY A 166 -7.37 -7.32 9.93
CA GLY A 166 -7.71 -8.70 10.26
C GLY A 166 -6.60 -9.42 11.04
N ALA A 167 -5.34 -9.25 10.63
CA ALA A 167 -4.18 -9.81 11.31
C ALA A 167 -3.98 -9.21 12.72
N ILE A 168 -4.20 -7.91 12.88
CA ILE A 168 -4.18 -7.24 14.19
C ILE A 168 -5.28 -7.81 15.08
N ASP A 169 -6.49 -7.97 14.57
CA ASP A 169 -7.61 -8.53 15.33
C ASP A 169 -7.40 -9.99 15.71
N GLU A 170 -6.69 -10.75 14.88
CA GLU A 170 -6.28 -12.13 15.21
C GLU A 170 -5.24 -12.13 16.34
N TYR A 171 -4.24 -11.26 16.29
CA TYR A 171 -3.26 -11.08 17.36
C TYR A 171 -3.92 -10.65 18.68
N LEU A 172 -4.84 -9.67 18.64
CA LEU A 172 -5.57 -9.21 19.83
C LEU A 172 -6.42 -10.33 20.43
N ARG A 173 -7.11 -11.13 19.59
CA ARG A 173 -7.88 -12.31 20.04
C ARG A 173 -7.01 -13.39 20.64
N TRP A 174 -5.88 -13.71 20.01
CA TRP A 174 -4.91 -14.68 20.56
C TRP A 174 -4.42 -14.25 21.94
N ARG A 175 -4.12 -12.95 22.13
CA ARG A 175 -3.74 -12.40 23.43
C ARG A 175 -4.83 -12.62 24.50
N ASP A 176 -6.07 -12.33 24.16
CA ASP A 176 -7.19 -12.38 25.11
C ASP A 176 -7.63 -13.80 25.47
N ASN A 177 -7.46 -14.76 24.55
CA ASN A 177 -8.02 -16.11 24.72
C ASN A 177 -7.07 -17.20 25.25
N LYS A 178 -5.79 -16.93 25.51
CA LYS A 178 -4.77 -17.83 26.15
C LYS A 178 -4.72 -19.35 25.78
N SER A 179 -5.57 -19.91 24.91
CA SER A 179 -5.71 -21.37 24.78
C SER A 179 -6.50 -21.89 23.56
N THR A 180 -7.18 -21.06 22.75
CA THR A 180 -7.93 -21.60 21.58
C THR A 180 -7.05 -21.60 20.33
N GLU A 181 -6.06 -22.48 20.31
CA GLU A 181 -5.24 -22.77 19.14
C GLU A 181 -6.03 -23.63 18.17
N LYS A 182 -6.27 -23.13 16.95
CA LYS A 182 -6.34 -24.03 15.78
C LYS A 182 -4.97 -24.22 15.12
N ASP A 183 -4.01 -23.30 15.31
CA ASP A 183 -2.74 -23.33 14.57
C ASP A 183 -1.43 -23.14 15.39
N TYR A 184 -1.47 -22.96 16.71
CA TYR A 184 -0.37 -22.32 17.46
C TYR A 184 0.31 -23.13 18.60
N LYS A 185 0.60 -24.43 18.43
CA LYS A 185 1.11 -25.34 19.49
C LYS A 185 2.53 -25.09 20.05
N GLN A 186 2.83 -23.96 20.67
CA GLN A 186 4.08 -23.84 21.47
C GLN A 186 3.94 -22.93 22.70
N SER A 187 4.39 -23.44 23.86
CA SER A 187 4.36 -22.75 25.14
C SER A 187 5.19 -21.46 25.11
N SER A 188 4.53 -20.32 25.34
CA SER A 188 5.19 -19.02 25.46
C SER A 188 6.03 -18.93 26.73
N GLY A 189 7.33 -18.63 26.62
CA GLY A 189 8.19 -18.32 27.77
C GLY A 189 7.77 -17.02 28.49
N TYR A 190 8.26 -16.80 29.73
CA TYR A 190 7.88 -15.69 30.61
C TYR A 190 8.05 -14.29 29.96
N PHE A 191 9.05 -14.09 29.11
CA PHE A 191 9.28 -12.84 28.38
C PHE A 191 8.33 -12.64 27.18
N THR A 192 7.98 -13.73 26.48
CA THR A 192 6.89 -13.73 25.47
C THR A 192 5.56 -13.40 26.14
N TRP A 193 5.36 -13.84 27.38
CA TRP A 193 4.18 -13.50 28.16
C TRP A 193 4.11 -12.00 28.49
N LEU A 194 5.18 -11.39 29.02
CA LEU A 194 5.19 -9.97 29.39
C LEU A 194 5.02 -9.00 28.21
N ARG A 195 5.64 -9.27 27.06
CA ARG A 195 5.57 -8.37 25.88
C ARG A 195 4.21 -8.38 25.20
N HIS A 196 3.50 -9.52 25.24
CA HIS A 196 2.24 -9.69 24.51
C HIS A 196 1.00 -9.61 25.40
N TYR A 197 1.07 -10.05 26.65
CA TYR A 197 -0.09 -10.13 27.55
C TYR A 197 -0.15 -8.97 28.56
N THR A 198 0.69 -7.95 28.43
CA THR A 198 0.54 -6.66 29.11
C THR A 198 -0.13 -5.63 28.19
N ASP A 199 -0.60 -4.51 28.76
CA ASP A 199 -1.22 -3.42 27.99
C ASP A 199 -0.30 -2.85 26.91
N PHE A 200 1.01 -3.08 27.04
CA PHE A 200 2.01 -2.79 26.02
C PHE A 200 1.62 -3.35 24.64
N GLY A 201 1.43 -4.67 24.55
CA GLY A 201 1.19 -5.35 23.28
C GLY A 201 -0.16 -4.98 22.69
N LYS A 202 -1.14 -4.70 23.55
CA LYS A 202 -2.47 -4.22 23.19
C LYS A 202 -2.44 -2.80 22.63
N ASN A 203 -1.84 -1.85 23.37
CA ASN A 203 -1.74 -0.45 22.97
C ASN A 203 -1.02 -0.28 21.62
N ARG A 204 0.07 -1.04 21.41
CA ARG A 204 0.79 -1.04 20.13
C ARG A 204 -0.06 -1.53 18.96
N ALA A 205 -0.84 -2.59 19.17
CA ALA A 205 -1.74 -3.13 18.17
C ALA A 205 -2.92 -2.18 17.87
N ASP A 206 -3.51 -1.58 18.90
CA ASP A 206 -4.60 -0.62 18.77
C ASP A 206 -4.14 0.67 18.08
N ASP A 207 -2.95 1.19 18.42
CA ASP A 207 -2.34 2.34 17.74
C ASP A 207 -2.12 2.05 16.25
N LEU A 208 -1.52 0.90 15.91
CA LEU A 208 -1.32 0.51 14.52
C LEU A 208 -2.64 0.38 13.76
N LYS A 209 -3.64 -0.27 14.36
CA LYS A 209 -4.98 -0.42 13.77
C LYS A 209 -5.62 0.94 13.50
N ASN A 210 -5.49 1.89 14.42
CA ASN A 210 -6.01 3.24 14.27
C ASN A 210 -5.31 4.00 13.13
N GLU A 211 -3.99 3.91 13.02
CA GLU A 211 -3.24 4.57 11.95
C GLU A 211 -3.55 3.96 10.57
N LEU A 212 -3.68 2.63 10.47
CA LEU A 212 -4.10 1.96 9.22
C LEU A 212 -5.52 2.35 8.79
N ASN A 213 -6.44 2.54 9.75
CA ASN A 213 -7.80 2.97 9.44
C ASN A 213 -7.88 4.43 8.97
N LYS A 214 -6.95 5.29 9.40
CA LYS A 214 -6.85 6.70 8.95
C LYS A 214 -6.19 6.85 7.59
N ALA A 215 -5.34 5.90 7.18
CA ALA A 215 -4.68 5.95 5.88
C ALA A 215 -5.70 5.90 4.73
N GLN A 216 -5.58 6.81 3.76
CA GLN A 216 -6.54 6.96 2.67
C GLN A 216 -6.11 6.21 1.40
N ASP A 217 -4.81 6.05 1.20
CA ASP A 217 -4.22 5.45 0.01
C ASP A 217 -3.16 4.40 0.36
N LEU A 218 -2.73 3.66 -0.66
CA LEU A 218 -1.78 2.56 -0.52
C LEU A 218 -0.40 3.01 -0.01
N ASN A 219 0.11 4.16 -0.46
CA ASN A 219 1.43 4.64 -0.04
C ASN A 219 1.42 5.02 1.43
N THR A 220 0.38 5.73 1.88
CA THR A 220 0.22 6.08 3.29
C THR A 220 0.13 4.83 4.19
N MET A 221 -0.51 3.75 3.72
CA MET A 221 -0.53 2.48 4.48
C MET A 221 0.85 1.81 4.54
N ILE A 222 1.60 1.83 3.43
CA ILE A 222 2.97 1.32 3.39
C ILE A 222 3.86 2.12 4.35
N ASP A 223 3.74 3.45 4.38
CA ASP A 223 4.48 4.31 5.31
C ASP A 223 4.17 3.97 6.78
N VAL A 224 2.90 3.74 7.11
CA VAL A 224 2.47 3.30 8.46
C VAL A 224 3.12 1.97 8.84
N LEU A 225 3.12 0.99 7.92
CA LEU A 225 3.74 -0.32 8.16
C LEU A 225 5.25 -0.22 8.31
N GLN A 226 5.92 0.52 7.43
CA GLN A 226 7.36 0.74 7.49
C GLN A 226 7.75 1.38 8.83
N LYS A 227 7.05 2.44 9.23
CA LYS A 227 7.26 3.09 10.53
C LYS A 227 7.06 2.13 11.69
N HIS A 228 6.06 1.25 11.62
CA HIS A 228 5.81 0.24 12.65
C HIS A 228 6.96 -0.78 12.75
N PHE A 229 7.42 -1.31 11.61
CA PHE A 229 8.50 -2.28 11.57
C PHE A 229 9.85 -1.67 11.99
N SER A 230 10.21 -0.46 11.53
CA SER A 230 11.46 0.21 11.92
C SER A 230 11.55 0.47 13.42
N ASN A 231 10.44 0.85 14.06
CA ASN A 231 10.46 1.29 15.45
C ASN A 231 10.34 0.16 16.48
N ASN A 232 9.80 -1.00 16.09
CA ASN A 232 9.32 -1.96 17.08
C ASN A 232 9.49 -3.46 16.68
N SER A 233 10.10 -3.75 15.52
CA SER A 233 10.07 -5.11 14.96
C SER A 233 10.94 -6.09 15.74
N ARG A 234 10.31 -7.12 16.30
CA ARG A 234 10.96 -8.38 16.70
C ARG A 234 10.12 -9.55 16.16
N LEU A 235 10.65 -10.27 15.18
CA LEU A 235 9.92 -11.32 14.44
C LEU A 235 9.93 -12.67 15.17
N ASN A 236 9.32 -12.69 16.35
CA ASN A 236 9.13 -13.90 17.14
C ASN A 236 7.83 -14.61 16.73
N ASN A 237 7.70 -15.91 16.97
CA ASN A 237 6.56 -16.73 16.55
C ASN A 237 5.16 -16.20 16.95
N HIS A 238 5.08 -15.37 18.00
CA HIS A 238 3.82 -14.80 18.52
C HIS A 238 3.81 -13.26 18.60
N SER A 239 4.67 -12.58 17.83
CA SER A 239 4.64 -11.13 17.77
C SER A 239 3.58 -10.61 16.81
N LEU A 240 3.03 -9.43 17.10
CA LEU A 240 2.19 -8.65 16.19
C LEU A 240 2.82 -8.59 14.78
N ASP A 241 4.14 -8.39 14.72
CA ASP A 241 4.90 -8.31 13.47
C ASP A 241 4.82 -9.61 12.67
N SER A 242 4.87 -10.77 13.33
CA SER A 242 4.71 -12.06 12.67
C SER A 242 3.29 -12.27 12.13
N TYR A 243 2.25 -11.81 12.83
CA TYR A 243 0.87 -11.86 12.31
C TYR A 243 0.72 -11.00 11.05
N LEU A 244 1.27 -9.78 11.05
CA LEU A 244 1.23 -8.88 9.89
C LEU A 244 1.95 -9.49 8.69
N VAL A 245 3.17 -9.97 8.88
CA VAL A 245 3.99 -10.54 7.80
C VAL A 245 3.38 -11.84 7.26
N ARG A 246 2.80 -12.69 8.13
CA ARG A 246 2.08 -13.90 7.70
C ARG A 246 0.84 -13.58 6.88
N ALA A 247 0.09 -12.57 7.27
CA ALA A 247 -1.11 -12.16 6.53
C ALA A 247 -0.75 -11.68 5.13
N LEU A 248 0.34 -10.92 4.98
CA LEU A 248 0.88 -10.54 3.67
C LEU A 248 1.36 -11.74 2.85
N TYR A 249 2.01 -12.71 3.50
CA TYR A 249 2.49 -13.92 2.83
C TYR A 249 1.36 -14.85 2.39
N LYS A 250 0.31 -15.01 3.20
CA LYS A 250 -0.81 -15.91 2.91
C LYS A 250 -1.50 -15.57 1.58
N ASP A 251 -1.61 -14.28 1.29
CA ASP A 251 -2.19 -13.75 0.07
C ASP A 251 -1.11 -13.12 -0.84
N PHE A 252 0.07 -13.72 -0.92
CA PHE A 252 1.23 -13.14 -1.63
C PHE A 252 0.93 -12.70 -3.06
N ASN A 253 0.09 -13.43 -3.82
CA ASN A 253 -0.30 -13.06 -5.18
C ASN A 253 -1.00 -11.70 -5.26
N GLN A 254 -1.76 -11.34 -4.22
CA GLN A 254 -2.47 -10.09 -4.12
C GLN A 254 -1.55 -8.91 -3.79
N PHE A 255 -0.42 -9.16 -3.15
CA PHE A 255 0.50 -8.12 -2.67
C PHE A 255 1.84 -8.06 -3.41
N LYS A 256 1.95 -8.72 -4.58
CA LYS A 256 3.16 -8.71 -5.42
C LYS A 256 3.61 -7.32 -5.87
N SER A 257 2.69 -6.36 -5.96
CA SER A 257 2.98 -4.95 -6.27
C SER A 257 3.60 -4.19 -5.10
N ILE A 258 3.51 -4.72 -3.88
CA ILE A 258 3.96 -4.08 -2.64
C ILE A 258 5.23 -4.77 -2.12
N VAL A 259 5.25 -6.10 -2.17
CA VAL A 259 6.36 -6.94 -1.70
C VAL A 259 6.72 -7.88 -2.83
N ASN A 260 7.99 -7.86 -3.25
CA ASN A 260 8.48 -8.90 -4.14
C ASN A 260 8.46 -10.23 -3.35
N PHE A 261 7.92 -11.33 -3.86
CA PHE A 261 7.94 -12.62 -3.15
C PHE A 261 8.79 -13.68 -3.86
N GLU A 262 9.46 -13.33 -4.96
CA GLU A 262 10.17 -14.27 -5.84
C GLU A 262 11.30 -15.03 -5.14
N HIS A 263 11.85 -14.47 -4.07
CA HIS A 263 12.95 -15.07 -3.30
C HIS A 263 12.51 -16.09 -2.25
N LEU A 264 11.21 -16.21 -1.96
CA LEU A 264 10.68 -17.14 -0.96
C LEU A 264 10.52 -18.55 -1.55
N LEU A 265 11.64 -19.27 -1.67
CA LEU A 265 11.70 -20.65 -2.21
C LEU A 265 11.05 -21.68 -1.26
N ILE A 266 10.98 -21.39 0.04
CA ILE A 266 10.41 -22.30 1.06
C ILE A 266 8.92 -21.97 1.24
N ARG A 267 8.05 -22.92 0.86
CA ARG A 267 6.60 -22.86 1.15
C ARG A 267 6.37 -23.18 2.62
N GLY A 268 6.34 -22.14 3.46
CA GLY A 268 6.11 -22.29 4.90
C GLY A 268 6.34 -20.98 5.65
N ASP A 269 5.69 -20.85 6.80
CA ASP A 269 5.92 -19.74 7.72
C ASP A 269 7.18 -19.99 8.56
N THR A 270 8.32 -19.50 8.09
CA THR A 270 9.61 -19.57 8.79
C THR A 270 10.03 -18.20 9.27
N GLN A 271 10.88 -18.13 10.31
CA GLN A 271 11.44 -16.86 10.77
C GLN A 271 12.22 -16.15 9.66
N ALA A 272 13.02 -16.87 8.88
CA ALA A 272 13.76 -16.33 7.75
C ALA A 272 12.85 -15.70 6.67
N ASN A 273 11.72 -16.35 6.35
CA ASN A 273 10.75 -15.78 5.41
C ASN A 273 10.12 -14.50 5.97
N ARG A 274 9.85 -14.46 7.28
CA ARG A 274 9.29 -13.27 7.92
C ARG A 274 10.28 -12.10 7.94
N GLU A 275 11.55 -12.38 8.23
CA GLU A 275 12.65 -11.39 8.21
C GLU A 275 12.84 -10.82 6.82
N TRP A 276 12.84 -11.69 5.81
CA TRP A 276 12.96 -11.28 4.43
C TRP A 276 11.83 -10.33 3.98
N ILE A 277 10.57 -10.66 4.29
CA ILE A 277 9.42 -9.80 3.93
C ILE A 277 9.50 -8.44 4.63
N ARG A 278 9.90 -8.42 5.92
CA ARG A 278 10.13 -7.17 6.66
C ARG A 278 11.22 -6.33 5.97
N ASP A 279 12.34 -6.95 5.62
CA ASP A 279 13.48 -6.25 5.03
C ASP A 279 13.15 -5.73 3.62
N GLU A 280 12.34 -6.47 2.87
CA GLU A 280 11.81 -6.01 1.58
C GLU A 280 10.91 -4.79 1.74
N LEU A 281 9.99 -4.80 2.71
CA LEU A 281 9.14 -3.65 3.04
C LEU A 281 9.98 -2.44 3.48
N LEU A 282 11.10 -2.66 4.17
CA LEU A 282 11.98 -1.61 4.66
C LEU A 282 13.07 -1.18 3.65
N ARG A 283 13.20 -1.85 2.50
CA ARG A 283 14.29 -1.64 1.52
C ARG A 283 14.49 -0.18 1.15
N ASP A 284 13.40 0.56 0.94
CA ASP A 284 13.46 1.98 0.56
C ASP A 284 13.74 2.94 1.73
N VAL A 285 13.36 2.56 2.94
CA VAL A 285 13.67 3.31 4.17
C VAL A 285 15.15 3.13 4.52
N LEU A 286 15.64 1.89 4.48
CA LEU A 286 17.04 1.55 4.77
C LEU A 286 18.01 2.22 3.81
N LYS A 287 17.65 2.37 2.52
CA LYS A 287 18.43 3.14 1.52
C LYS A 287 18.44 4.65 1.77
N LYS A 288 17.37 5.20 2.36
CA LYS A 288 17.29 6.63 2.72
C LYS A 288 18.05 6.94 4.00
N GLU A 289 18.02 6.03 4.98
CA GLU A 289 18.77 6.15 6.24
C GLU A 289 20.28 6.03 6.04
N THR A 290 20.76 5.10 5.21
CA THR A 290 22.19 5.01 4.85
C THR A 290 22.72 6.29 4.20
N LYS A 291 21.90 7.02 3.43
CA LYS A 291 22.28 8.34 2.89
C LYS A 291 22.24 9.46 3.94
N LYS A 292 21.44 9.32 5.00
CA LYS A 292 21.29 10.30 6.08
C LYS A 292 22.40 10.15 7.13
N ASP A 293 22.81 8.92 7.44
CA ASP A 293 23.90 8.62 8.38
C ASP A 293 25.28 9.12 7.90
N LEU A 294 25.49 9.21 6.58
CA LEU A 294 26.65 9.87 6.00
C LEU A 294 26.69 11.38 6.28
N ASN A 295 25.55 12.03 6.56
CA ASN A 295 25.46 13.47 6.84
C ASN A 295 25.40 13.81 8.34
N VAL A 296 25.12 12.85 9.23
CA VAL A 296 24.94 13.13 10.68
C VAL A 296 26.22 12.89 11.51
N ARG A 297 27.28 12.30 10.93
CA ARG A 297 28.51 11.95 11.68
C ARG A 297 29.43 13.13 12.06
N LEU A 298 28.97 14.38 11.91
CA LEU A 298 29.69 15.59 12.30
C LEU A 298 28.84 16.43 13.25
N GLU A 299 28.73 16.03 14.51
CA GLU A 299 28.56 16.97 15.63
C GLU A 299 28.85 16.25 16.97
N ARG A 300 29.83 16.75 17.72
CA ARG A 300 30.26 16.21 19.02
C ARG A 300 29.34 16.73 20.15
N PRO A 301 29.18 15.97 21.25
CA PRO A 301 28.32 16.38 22.35
C PRO A 301 29.00 17.41 23.26
N GLN A 302 28.29 18.50 23.57
CA GLN A 302 28.68 19.44 24.63
C GLN A 302 28.06 19.04 25.98
N VAL A 303 28.91 19.11 26.99
CA VAL A 303 28.67 18.92 28.42
C VAL A 303 28.06 20.21 28.99
N GLU A 304 27.09 20.13 29.93
CA GLU A 304 27.19 20.76 31.28
C GLU A 304 25.87 20.99 32.07
N GLN A 305 26.05 20.73 33.38
CA GLN A 305 25.61 21.43 34.60
C GLN A 305 24.16 21.40 35.14
N GLN A 306 24.11 21.07 36.43
CA GLN A 306 22.97 20.91 37.34
C GLN A 306 22.61 22.24 38.03
N GLY A 307 21.32 22.44 38.32
CA GLY A 307 20.84 23.50 39.22
C GLY A 307 19.35 23.37 39.56
N ARG A 308 19.07 23.01 40.82
CA ARG A 308 17.82 23.07 41.64
C ARG A 308 16.44 23.17 40.94
N SER A 309 15.74 22.03 40.88
CA SER A 309 14.36 21.87 41.40
C SER A 309 14.09 20.36 41.53
N THR A 310 13.36 19.94 42.57
CA THR A 310 13.16 18.52 42.95
C THR A 310 12.28 17.72 41.97
N LEU A 311 11.66 18.38 41.00
CA LEU A 311 10.88 17.74 39.94
C LEU A 311 11.47 18.09 38.57
N PRO A 312 11.71 17.11 37.69
CA PRO A 312 12.21 17.39 36.35
C PRO A 312 11.18 18.23 35.58
N ASN A 313 11.63 19.30 34.92
CA ASN A 313 10.78 20.10 34.03
C ASN A 313 10.15 19.18 32.97
N LYS A 314 8.81 19.13 32.91
CA LYS A 314 8.03 18.26 32.02
C LYS A 314 8.47 18.34 30.56
N THR A 315 8.71 19.55 30.05
CA THR A 315 9.19 19.77 28.68
C THR A 315 10.59 19.20 28.46
N LYS A 316 11.47 19.34 29.46
CA LYS A 316 12.85 18.80 29.41
C LYS A 316 12.87 17.27 29.49
N ALA A 317 12.02 16.68 30.33
CA ALA A 317 11.86 15.23 30.41
C ALA A 317 11.32 14.66 29.09
N GLN A 318 10.29 15.28 28.53
CA GLN A 318 9.70 14.87 27.25
C GLN A 318 10.72 14.95 26.10
N ILE A 319 11.51 16.03 26.00
CA ILE A 319 12.58 16.16 24.99
C ILE A 319 13.65 15.06 25.14
N ASN A 320 14.03 14.72 26.37
CA ASN A 320 14.99 13.64 26.60
C ASN A 320 14.42 12.27 26.19
N ILE A 321 13.14 12.03 26.45
CA ILE A 321 12.45 10.79 26.07
C ILE A 321 12.29 10.69 24.55
N MET A 322 12.01 11.81 23.85
CA MET A 322 11.94 11.85 22.38
C MET A 322 13.24 11.43 21.69
N ARG A 323 14.39 11.60 22.34
CA ARG A 323 15.70 11.19 21.80
C ARG A 323 15.95 9.68 21.90
N ILE A 324 15.12 8.96 22.65
CA ILE A 324 15.24 7.51 22.82
C ILE A 324 14.30 6.83 21.80
N PRO A 325 14.80 5.93 20.94
CA PRO A 325 13.98 5.16 20.02
C PRO A 325 12.83 4.41 20.73
N ALA A 326 11.71 4.19 20.04
CA ALA A 326 10.50 3.61 20.67
C ALA A 326 10.72 2.17 21.19
N ASN A 327 11.44 1.34 20.44
CA ASN A 327 11.92 0.02 20.89
C ASN A 327 12.79 0.11 22.15
N GLU A 328 13.72 1.06 22.21
CA GLU A 328 14.56 1.23 23.39
C GLU A 328 13.76 1.75 24.59
N ARG A 329 12.78 2.64 24.37
CA ARG A 329 11.82 3.06 25.39
C ARG A 329 11.03 1.87 25.93
N GLU A 330 10.51 1.03 25.04
CA GLU A 330 9.83 -0.22 25.38
C GLU A 330 10.71 -1.10 26.27
N GLU A 331 11.94 -1.39 25.84
CA GLU A 331 12.85 -2.28 26.55
C GLU A 331 13.19 -1.74 27.95
N ASN A 332 13.44 -0.43 28.06
CA ASN A 332 13.76 0.20 29.33
C ASN A 332 12.57 0.21 30.29
N ILE A 333 11.36 0.51 29.80
CA ILE A 333 10.13 0.46 30.61
C ILE A 333 9.86 -0.98 31.07
N LEU A 334 9.96 -1.96 30.16
CA LEU A 334 9.74 -3.37 30.48
C LEU A 334 10.75 -3.89 31.50
N ALA A 335 12.05 -3.57 31.36
CA ALA A 335 13.07 -3.99 32.32
C ALA A 335 12.74 -3.50 33.75
N VAL A 336 12.39 -2.22 33.88
CA VAL A 336 11.98 -1.64 35.17
C VAL A 336 10.68 -2.29 35.69
N TYR A 337 9.72 -2.55 34.80
CA TYR A 337 8.45 -3.19 35.16
C TYR A 337 8.62 -4.63 35.68
N ILE A 338 9.59 -5.38 35.15
CA ILE A 338 9.87 -6.75 35.63
C ILE A 338 10.38 -6.74 37.06
N VAL A 339 11.27 -5.79 37.39
CA VAL A 339 11.70 -5.59 38.78
C VAL A 339 10.50 -5.28 39.65
N LEU A 340 9.66 -4.32 39.22
CA LEU A 340 8.45 -3.93 39.94
C LEU A 340 7.48 -5.08 40.17
N LYS A 341 7.42 -6.09 39.28
CA LYS A 341 6.55 -7.27 39.41
C LYS A 341 7.11 -8.39 40.28
N ASN A 342 8.38 -8.35 40.67
CA ASN A 342 8.99 -9.39 41.49
C ASN A 342 8.64 -9.17 42.97
N ASP A 343 7.52 -9.73 43.41
CA ASP A 343 7.04 -9.58 44.79
C ASP A 343 8.06 -10.11 45.80
N GLU A 344 8.67 -11.29 45.56
CA GLU A 344 9.64 -11.87 46.48
C GLU A 344 10.88 -10.98 46.68
N LEU A 345 11.32 -10.29 45.63
CA LEU A 345 12.44 -9.35 45.71
C LEU A 345 12.08 -8.10 46.55
N LEU A 346 10.83 -7.66 46.49
CA LEU A 346 10.38 -6.35 46.97
C LEU A 346 9.58 -6.38 48.28
N LYS A 347 9.27 -7.56 48.81
CA LYS A 347 8.62 -7.70 50.13
C LYS A 347 9.45 -7.05 51.23
N ASN A 348 8.77 -6.45 52.20
CA ASN A 348 9.34 -5.93 53.43
C ASN A 348 9.56 -7.06 54.46
N GLN A 349 10.04 -6.70 55.67
CA GLN A 349 10.30 -7.65 56.75
C GLN A 349 9.03 -8.40 57.23
N GLU A 350 7.85 -7.86 56.94
CA GLU A 350 6.55 -8.47 57.24
C GLU A 350 6.04 -9.38 56.10
N GLY A 351 6.83 -9.57 55.04
CA GLY A 351 6.48 -10.43 53.91
C GLY A 351 5.46 -9.82 52.94
N SER A 352 5.20 -8.50 53.03
CA SER A 352 4.26 -7.79 52.16
C SER A 352 4.98 -6.79 51.25
N VAL A 353 4.47 -6.55 50.03
CA VAL A 353 5.04 -5.54 49.12
C VAL A 353 4.56 -4.15 49.55
N PRO A 354 5.47 -3.16 49.70
CA PRO A 354 5.13 -1.78 50.04
C PRO A 354 4.05 -1.18 49.12
N GLU A 355 3.15 -0.39 49.68
CA GLU A 355 2.01 0.14 48.91
C GLU A 355 2.48 1.10 47.81
N LEU A 356 3.48 1.94 48.11
CA LEU A 356 4.09 2.82 47.12
C LEU A 356 4.67 2.04 45.93
N VAL A 357 5.23 0.86 46.15
CA VAL A 357 5.76 0.00 45.09
C VAL A 357 4.64 -0.55 44.20
N LYS A 358 3.47 -0.88 44.77
CA LYS A 358 2.30 -1.30 43.99
C LYS A 358 1.74 -0.17 43.13
N GLU A 359 1.68 1.05 43.66
CA GLU A 359 1.25 2.22 42.90
C GLU A 359 2.19 2.53 41.74
N ILE A 360 3.51 2.48 41.96
CA ILE A 360 4.51 2.65 40.90
C ILE A 360 4.35 1.54 39.86
N ARG A 361 4.18 0.29 40.28
CA ARG A 361 3.90 -0.85 39.38
C ARG A 361 2.67 -0.58 38.52
N GLU A 362 1.58 -0.08 39.09
CA GLU A 362 0.36 0.22 38.35
C GLU A 362 0.59 1.33 37.31
N ILE A 363 1.26 2.42 37.70
CA ILE A 363 1.57 3.53 36.79
C ILE A 363 2.43 3.05 35.62
N VAL A 364 3.52 2.34 35.91
CA VAL A 364 4.44 1.84 34.88
C VAL A 364 3.76 0.80 33.99
N GLY A 365 2.89 -0.03 34.54
CA GLY A 365 2.19 -1.10 33.80
C GLY A 365 1.22 -0.61 32.74
N LYS A 366 0.73 0.63 32.85
CA LYS A 366 -0.21 1.25 31.89
C LYS A 366 0.47 2.09 30.82
N LEU A 367 1.80 2.22 30.86
CA LEU A 367 2.52 3.10 29.95
C LEU A 367 2.47 2.60 28.51
N ASN A 368 2.21 3.53 27.58
CA ASN A 368 2.45 3.34 26.16
C ASN A 368 3.81 3.96 25.79
N PRO A 369 4.80 3.18 25.35
CA PRO A 369 6.12 3.70 25.01
C PRO A 369 6.13 4.62 23.80
N SER A 370 5.09 4.60 22.96
CA SER A 370 4.94 5.49 21.81
C SER A 370 4.41 6.88 22.19
N LYS A 371 4.06 7.11 23.46
CA LYS A 371 3.51 8.37 23.96
C LYS A 371 4.51 9.04 24.91
N GLU A 372 5.46 9.79 24.35
CA GLU A 372 6.55 10.43 25.11
C GLU A 372 6.04 11.31 26.26
N GLY A 373 4.93 12.03 26.01
CA GLY A 373 4.30 12.89 27.01
C GLY A 373 3.75 12.12 28.21
N ASP A 374 3.16 10.95 27.98
CA ASP A 374 2.58 10.12 29.05
C ASP A 374 3.69 9.49 29.91
N ILE A 375 4.79 9.08 29.28
CA ILE A 375 5.98 8.59 29.98
C ILE A 375 6.56 9.69 30.88
N ALA A 376 6.69 10.92 30.36
CA ALA A 376 7.17 12.05 31.14
C ALA A 376 6.26 12.37 32.34
N ASN A 377 4.94 12.37 32.13
CA ASN A 377 3.95 12.59 33.18
C ASN A 377 4.03 11.51 34.27
N ALA A 378 4.16 10.24 33.88
CA ALA A 378 4.27 9.13 34.81
C ALA A 378 5.52 9.22 35.69
N ILE A 379 6.68 9.60 35.14
CA ILE A 379 7.91 9.78 35.92
C ILE A 379 7.75 10.91 36.95
N ILE A 380 7.11 12.03 36.55
CA ILE A 380 6.83 13.14 37.47
C ILE A 380 5.86 12.70 38.57
N GLU A 381 4.81 11.97 38.21
CA GLU A 381 3.80 11.47 39.15
C GLU A 381 4.40 10.47 40.15
N ILE A 382 5.25 9.55 39.69
CA ILE A 382 5.98 8.62 40.56
C ILE A 382 6.87 9.39 41.54
N LYS A 383 7.65 10.35 41.05
CA LYS A 383 8.51 11.20 41.91
C LYS A 383 7.71 11.98 42.94
N ARG A 384 6.54 12.51 42.56
CA ARG A 384 5.62 13.21 43.45
C ARG A 384 5.11 12.27 44.56
N LYS A 385 4.62 11.08 44.20
CA LYS A 385 4.16 10.06 45.15
C LYS A 385 5.26 9.62 46.12
N ILE A 386 6.50 9.47 45.65
CA ILE A 386 7.64 9.18 46.51
C ILE A 386 7.88 10.31 47.52
N GLY A 387 7.83 11.58 47.07
CA GLY A 387 8.02 12.74 47.94
C GLY A 387 6.90 12.95 48.99
N GLU A 388 5.70 12.46 48.72
CA GLU A 388 4.54 12.53 49.62
C GLU A 388 4.41 11.30 50.53
N SER A 389 5.10 10.20 50.22
CA SER A 389 5.01 8.96 50.97
C SER A 389 5.56 9.12 52.39
N ARG A 390 4.84 8.54 53.35
CA ARG A 390 5.26 8.40 54.76
C ARG A 390 5.73 6.98 55.08
N GLU A 391 5.71 6.09 54.09
CA GLU A 391 6.18 4.71 54.23
C GLU A 391 7.72 4.73 54.34
N SER A 392 8.26 4.11 55.40
CA SER A 392 9.68 4.19 55.76
C SER A 392 10.33 2.82 55.98
N GLN A 393 9.55 1.75 55.95
CA GLN A 393 10.02 0.38 56.16
C GLN A 393 10.12 -0.37 54.82
N TYR A 394 11.17 -0.07 54.07
CA TYR A 394 11.49 -0.77 52.83
C TYR A 394 12.55 -1.84 53.09
N SER A 395 12.48 -2.97 52.37
CA SER A 395 13.65 -3.85 52.23
C SER A 395 14.76 -3.15 51.47
N GLU A 396 16.00 -3.63 51.56
CA GLU A 396 17.15 -3.05 50.84
C GLU A 396 16.90 -2.92 49.33
N ASN A 397 16.24 -3.93 48.75
CA ASN A 397 15.84 -3.90 47.35
C ASN A 397 14.72 -2.89 47.08
N ALA A 398 13.67 -2.87 47.90
CA ALA A 398 12.60 -1.87 47.73
C ALA A 398 13.14 -0.43 47.91
N GLN A 399 14.07 -0.22 48.84
CA GLN A 399 14.75 1.06 49.04
C GLN A 399 15.57 1.47 47.81
N SER A 400 16.37 0.53 47.25
CA SER A 400 17.13 0.76 46.01
C SER A 400 16.23 1.17 44.84
N LEU A 401 15.04 0.56 44.75
CA LEU A 401 14.03 0.89 43.75
C LEU A 401 13.50 2.32 43.91
N ILE A 402 13.08 2.70 45.12
CA ILE A 402 12.58 4.04 45.42
C ILE A 402 13.65 5.11 45.18
N GLU A 403 14.89 4.85 45.58
CA GLU A 403 16.01 5.77 45.37
C GLU A 403 16.32 6.00 43.88
N ALA A 404 16.28 4.95 43.07
CA ALA A 404 16.48 5.06 41.62
C ALA A 404 15.42 5.97 40.96
N PHE A 405 14.16 5.85 41.37
CA PHE A 405 13.08 6.73 40.90
C PHE A 405 13.17 8.14 41.50
N ALA A 406 13.60 8.30 42.76
CA ALA A 406 13.74 9.59 43.41
C ALA A 406 14.89 10.44 42.81
N LYS A 407 15.95 9.79 42.33
CA LYS A 407 17.18 10.45 41.85
C LYS A 407 16.89 11.56 40.82
N PRO A 408 17.35 12.81 41.03
CA PRO A 408 17.04 13.92 40.13
C PRO A 408 17.50 13.73 38.68
N SER A 409 18.59 12.98 38.47
CA SER A 409 19.10 12.66 37.14
C SER A 409 18.25 11.63 36.37
N CYS A 410 17.44 10.84 37.08
CA CYS A 410 16.57 9.82 36.49
C CYS A 410 15.29 10.45 35.94
N CYS A 411 15.41 11.04 34.74
CA CYS A 411 14.31 11.70 34.02
C CYS A 411 13.68 10.85 32.91
N ASP A 412 14.18 9.63 32.70
CA ASP A 412 13.74 8.68 31.68
C ASP A 412 13.98 7.24 32.19
N PHE A 413 13.30 6.25 31.60
CA PHE A 413 13.41 4.85 32.04
C PHE A 413 14.78 4.22 31.71
N GLN A 414 15.54 4.77 30.77
CA GLN A 414 16.91 4.32 30.48
C GLN A 414 17.83 4.62 31.68
N LYS A 415 17.76 5.84 32.22
CA LYS A 415 18.52 6.23 33.42
C LYS A 415 18.02 5.57 34.69
N ILE A 416 16.71 5.36 34.82
CA ILE A 416 16.14 4.59 35.94
C ILE A 416 16.66 3.16 35.91
N ARG A 417 16.60 2.50 34.75
CA ARG A 417 17.15 1.15 34.56
C ARG A 417 18.64 1.10 34.91
N ALA A 418 19.44 2.04 34.40
CA ALA A 418 20.87 2.11 34.71
C ALA A 418 21.14 2.30 36.21
N ALA A 419 20.29 3.06 36.92
CA ALA A 419 20.39 3.21 38.36
C ALA A 419 19.98 1.93 39.11
N LEU A 420 18.96 1.21 38.65
CA LEU A 420 18.57 -0.07 39.24
C LEU A 420 19.62 -1.17 39.02
N SER A 421 20.35 -1.13 37.90
CA SER A 421 21.43 -2.09 37.59
C SER A 421 22.61 -2.02 38.56
N THR A 422 22.70 -1.01 39.43
CA THR A 422 23.71 -1.00 40.50
C THR A 422 23.37 -1.99 41.63
N ASN A 423 22.12 -2.46 41.72
CA ASN A 423 21.71 -3.55 42.59
C ASN A 423 21.84 -4.89 41.84
N PRO A 424 22.71 -5.82 42.29
CA PRO A 424 22.98 -7.07 41.56
C PRO A 424 21.76 -7.96 41.31
N ALA A 425 20.81 -8.02 42.26
CA ALA A 425 19.62 -8.84 42.12
C ALA A 425 18.67 -8.25 41.05
N MET A 426 18.54 -6.93 41.01
CA MET A 426 17.76 -6.24 39.98
C MET A 426 18.42 -6.33 38.61
N ASP A 427 19.75 -6.20 38.55
CA ASP A 427 20.51 -6.32 37.32
C ASP A 427 20.34 -7.71 36.68
N GLN A 428 20.42 -8.78 37.48
CA GLN A 428 20.16 -10.15 37.02
C GLN A 428 18.75 -10.33 36.43
N ILE A 429 17.74 -9.66 37.02
CA ILE A 429 16.36 -9.72 36.55
C ILE A 429 16.16 -8.91 35.26
N MET A 430 16.85 -7.78 35.12
CA MET A 430 16.74 -6.89 33.96
C MET A 430 17.64 -7.27 32.79
N ASN A 431 18.75 -7.97 33.03
CA ASN A 431 19.76 -8.33 32.02
C ASN A 431 19.22 -9.15 30.85
N PRO A 432 18.27 -10.09 31.03
CA PRO A 432 17.64 -10.79 29.90
C PRO A 432 16.85 -9.88 28.96
N VAL A 433 16.55 -8.63 29.37
CA VAL A 433 15.86 -7.62 28.56
C VAL A 433 16.88 -6.83 27.72
N ARG A 434 17.65 -7.48 26.83
CA ARG A 434 18.62 -6.79 25.93
C ARG A 434 17.91 -6.17 24.72
N VAL A 435 18.12 -4.89 24.36
CA VAL A 435 19.26 -4.11 23.79
C VAL A 435 20.02 -4.84 22.69
N GLY A 436 19.82 -4.42 21.44
CA GLY A 436 20.25 -5.06 20.18
C GLY A 436 21.61 -5.78 20.19
N MET A 437 21.57 -7.09 20.37
CA MET A 437 22.64 -7.99 19.95
C MET A 437 22.05 -9.08 19.07
N GLU A 438 22.50 -9.09 17.82
CA GLU A 438 22.51 -10.29 16.99
C GLU A 438 23.32 -11.35 17.73
N LEU A 439 22.71 -12.51 17.96
CA LEU A 439 23.45 -13.70 18.36
C LEU A 439 23.97 -14.33 17.07
N ASN A 440 25.30 -14.29 16.89
CA ASN A 440 26.01 -15.11 15.90
C ASN A 440 25.65 -16.59 16.04
#